data_AF-A0A4Y4M0U0-F1
#
_entry.id   AF-A0A4Y4M0U0-F1
#
_cell.length_a   1.000
_cell.length_b   1.000
_cell.length_c   1.000
_cell.angle_alpha   90.00
_cell.angle_beta   90.00
_cell.angle_gamma   90.00
#
_symmetry.space_group_name_H-M   'P 1'
#
loop_
_entity.id
_entity.type
_entity.pdbx_description
1 polymer ?
#
loop_
_entity_poly.entity_id
_entity_poly.type
_entity_poly.pdbx_seq_one_letter_code
_entity_poly.pdbx_strand_id
1 'polypeptide(L)'
;MFLTTSVHFLFLVFLGMLSLVLLLIIAVLIYSFYQYRESVQASRWSEVINKRISEVIVYGEEKISADSNFSEASGSPLFRNLFLQKLAESEKKFSGAAQEKLKDLFREYGLQEEALKKLHQKKIHLIAGGIQELTAMNVEDALPKISTFLSHPSAQVYQEAQYAMVHFKGFEGLHFLNSITSKISEWQQLRLLISITHIPENSGDTIKSWMESSNDSVVIFTLKLLRKFQMLSLYSSVIDLLEHPSSEVRIQAVQTLLSLENPSTIAHLMEVYPDQPTEVQKEILRVIKKSKDQCSTDFLKDQLLNTSDSGVKVCAAEALCALEKQDYLAEISQQETTSEELIQIIKYALQEKVC
;
A
#
# COMPACT_ATOMS: atom_id res chain seq x y z
N MET A 1 28.68 -36.83 -60.73
CA MET A 1 28.26 -35.43 -60.97
C MET A 1 27.08 -35.01 -60.09
N PHE A 2 26.07 -35.86 -59.85
CA PHE A 2 24.94 -35.55 -58.94
C PHE A 2 25.30 -35.48 -57.43
N LEU A 3 26.27 -36.27 -56.96
CA LEU A 3 26.68 -36.27 -55.54
C LEU A 3 27.42 -34.98 -55.15
N THR A 4 28.28 -34.47 -56.03
CA THR A 4 29.06 -33.24 -55.82
C THR A 4 28.19 -31.98 -55.80
N THR A 5 27.13 -31.93 -56.60
CA THR A 5 26.14 -30.84 -56.56
C THR A 5 25.32 -30.84 -55.28
N SER A 6 25.01 -32.03 -54.73
CA SER A 6 24.31 -32.15 -53.44
C SER A 6 25.17 -31.70 -52.26
N VAL A 7 26.46 -32.05 -52.25
CA VAL A 7 27.41 -31.63 -51.20
C VAL A 7 27.65 -30.11 -51.26
N HIS A 8 27.78 -29.55 -52.47
CA HIS A 8 27.95 -28.11 -52.65
C HIS A 8 26.71 -27.31 -52.19
N PHE A 9 25.51 -27.82 -52.45
CA PHE A 9 24.27 -27.21 -51.97
C PHE A 9 24.18 -27.22 -50.43
N LEU A 10 24.47 -28.37 -49.81
CA LEU A 10 24.48 -28.49 -48.34
C LEU A 10 25.52 -27.56 -47.69
N PHE A 11 26.68 -27.39 -48.32
CA PHE A 11 27.71 -26.44 -47.89
C PHE A 11 27.25 -24.98 -47.96
N LEU A 12 26.56 -24.57 -49.04
CA LEU A 12 25.99 -23.22 -49.17
C LEU A 12 24.90 -22.95 -48.12
N VAL A 13 24.02 -23.92 -47.87
CA VAL A 13 22.99 -23.81 -46.82
C VAL A 13 23.64 -23.67 -45.43
N PHE A 14 24.67 -24.46 -45.15
CA PHE A 14 25.42 -24.36 -43.89
C PHE A 14 26.09 -23.00 -43.74
N LEU A 15 26.72 -22.46 -44.79
CA LEU A 15 27.36 -21.14 -44.78
C LEU A 15 26.33 -20.02 -44.56
N GLY A 16 25.15 -20.13 -45.19
CA GLY A 16 24.04 -19.20 -44.98
C GLY A 16 23.51 -19.21 -43.55
N MET A 17 23.34 -20.41 -42.97
CA MET A 17 22.95 -20.56 -41.56
C MET A 17 24.00 -19.98 -40.61
N LEU A 18 25.30 -20.22 -40.88
CA LEU A 18 26.39 -19.67 -40.08
C LEU A 18 26.41 -18.13 -40.13
N SER A 19 26.19 -17.55 -41.32
CA SER A 19 26.11 -16.10 -41.50
C SER A 19 24.91 -15.48 -40.77
N LEU A 20 23.75 -16.14 -40.81
CA LEU A 20 22.55 -15.71 -40.07
C LEU A 20 22.79 -15.73 -38.56
N VAL A 21 23.38 -16.81 -38.04
CA VAL A 21 23.73 -16.91 -36.61
C VAL A 21 24.72 -15.83 -36.21
N LEU A 22 25.74 -15.56 -37.03
CA LEU A 22 26.70 -14.49 -36.78
C LEU A 22 26.02 -13.10 -36.75
N LEU A 23 25.10 -12.83 -37.67
CA LEU A 23 24.33 -11.58 -37.69
C LEU A 23 23.47 -11.41 -36.43
N LEU A 24 22.80 -12.48 -35.97
CA LEU A 24 22.03 -12.45 -34.73
C LEU A 24 22.91 -12.19 -33.51
N ILE A 25 24.09 -12.81 -33.43
CA ILE A 25 25.05 -12.56 -32.35
C ILE A 25 25.49 -11.10 -32.37
N ILE A 26 25.84 -10.54 -33.54
CA ILE A 26 26.22 -9.13 -33.67
C ILE A 26 25.08 -8.20 -33.24
N ALA A 27 23.85 -8.48 -33.65
CA ALA A 27 22.68 -7.68 -33.26
C ALA A 27 22.44 -7.71 -31.74
N VAL A 28 22.55 -8.88 -31.11
CA VAL A 28 22.44 -9.02 -29.65
C VAL A 28 23.56 -8.28 -28.93
N LEU A 29 24.80 -8.35 -29.43
CA LEU A 29 25.94 -7.63 -28.85
C LEU A 29 25.80 -6.11 -28.99
N ILE A 30 25.29 -5.61 -30.12
CA ILE A 30 25.03 -4.18 -30.30
C ILE A 30 23.92 -3.73 -29.34
N TYR A 31 22.83 -4.50 -29.23
CA TYR A 31 21.74 -4.20 -28.31
C TYR A 31 22.20 -4.23 -26.85
N SER A 32 22.95 -5.25 -26.44
CA SER A 32 23.47 -5.37 -25.07
C SER A 32 24.49 -4.29 -24.75
N PHE A 33 25.33 -3.89 -25.71
CA PHE A 33 26.28 -2.79 -25.53
C PHE A 33 25.57 -1.43 -25.43
N TYR A 34 24.52 -1.20 -26.24
CA TYR A 34 23.68 -0.01 -26.14
C TYR A 34 23.02 0.08 -24.75
N GLN A 35 22.38 -1.02 -24.32
CA GLN A 35 21.73 -1.13 -23.01
C GLN A 35 22.73 -0.99 -21.85
N TYR A 36 23.92 -1.58 -21.97
CA TYR A 36 24.99 -1.47 -20.99
C TYR A 36 25.49 -0.03 -20.87
N ARG A 37 25.73 0.66 -21.98
CA ARG A 37 26.20 2.05 -21.97
C ARG A 37 25.17 2.98 -21.35
N GLU A 38 23.89 2.80 -21.66
CA GLU A 38 22.78 3.55 -21.07
C GLU A 38 22.70 3.30 -19.56
N SER A 39 22.80 2.04 -19.12
CA SER A 39 22.79 1.67 -17.71
C SER A 39 23.99 2.22 -16.93
N VAL A 40 25.20 2.18 -17.50
CA VAL A 40 26.41 2.73 -16.85
C VAL A 40 26.31 4.25 -16.74
N GLN A 41 25.84 4.93 -17.79
CA GLN A 41 25.64 6.38 -17.76
C GLN A 41 24.55 6.79 -16.76
N ALA A 42 23.44 6.07 -16.71
CA ALA A 42 22.39 6.27 -15.72
C ALA A 42 22.90 6.06 -14.28
N SER A 43 23.75 5.05 -14.05
CA SER A 43 24.36 4.81 -12.74
C SER A 43 25.27 5.97 -12.32
N ARG A 44 26.14 6.46 -13.23
CA ARG A 44 27.01 7.62 -12.96
C ARG A 44 26.21 8.88 -12.68
N TRP A 45 25.16 9.14 -13.47
CA TRP A 45 24.27 10.26 -13.23
C TRP A 45 23.51 10.12 -11.92
N SER A 46 23.07 8.92 -11.55
CA SER A 46 22.42 8.67 -10.26
C SER A 46 23.36 8.98 -9.10
N GLU A 47 24.64 8.65 -9.19
CA GLU A 47 25.62 8.97 -8.14
C GLU A 47 25.81 10.49 -8.00
N VAL A 48 25.95 11.20 -9.12
CA VAL A 48 26.05 12.67 -9.16
C VAL A 48 24.80 13.34 -8.58
N ILE A 49 23.62 12.86 -8.94
CA ILE A 49 22.33 13.36 -8.42
C ILE A 49 22.19 13.11 -6.92
N ASN A 50 22.45 11.87 -6.47
CA ASN A 50 22.32 11.52 -5.06
C ASN A 50 23.31 12.30 -4.19
N LYS A 51 24.52 12.52 -4.69
CA LYS A 51 25.52 13.35 -4.03
C LYS A 51 24.99 14.78 -3.87
N ARG A 52 24.49 15.40 -4.94
CA ARG A 52 23.93 16.75 -4.90
C ARG A 52 22.74 16.88 -3.95
N ILE A 53 21.81 15.92 -3.99
CA ILE A 53 20.68 15.86 -3.05
C ILE A 53 21.18 15.79 -1.60
N SER A 54 22.16 14.91 -1.32
CA SER A 54 22.71 14.74 0.03
C SER A 54 23.42 16.00 0.53
N GLU A 55 24.20 16.65 -0.33
CA GLU A 55 24.91 17.88 0.01
C GLU A 55 23.95 19.00 0.41
N VAL A 56 22.88 19.17 -0.37
CA VAL A 56 21.87 20.21 -0.13
C VAL A 56 21.07 19.94 1.15
N ILE A 57 20.75 18.68 1.44
CA ILE A 57 20.07 18.29 2.68
C ILE A 57 20.97 18.51 3.92
N VAL A 58 22.26 18.16 3.84
CA VAL A 58 23.17 18.14 5.01
C VAL A 58 23.81 19.49 5.29
N TYR A 59 24.23 20.22 4.26
CA TYR A 59 25.06 21.43 4.41
C TYR A 59 24.31 22.74 4.11
N GLY A 60 23.10 22.67 3.55
CA GLY A 60 22.38 23.85 3.07
C GLY A 60 23.07 24.56 1.89
N GLU A 61 22.52 25.68 1.43
CA GLU A 61 22.99 26.41 0.24
C GLU A 61 24.38 27.07 0.40
N GLU A 62 24.85 27.27 1.63
CA GLU A 62 26.01 28.12 1.94
C GLU A 62 27.38 27.51 1.58
N LYS A 63 27.45 26.23 1.18
CA LYS A 63 28.70 25.54 0.85
C LYS A 63 28.70 24.80 -0.49
N ILE A 64 27.76 25.11 -1.38
CA ILE A 64 27.66 24.40 -2.66
C ILE A 64 28.73 24.95 -3.61
N SER A 65 29.87 24.26 -3.70
CA SER A 65 30.80 24.49 -4.81
C SER A 65 30.07 24.22 -6.13
N ALA A 66 30.34 25.03 -7.15
CA ALA A 66 29.81 24.80 -8.49
C ALA A 66 30.39 23.47 -9.01
N ASP A 67 29.66 22.37 -8.80
CA ASP A 67 30.03 21.07 -9.35
C ASP A 67 29.86 21.13 -10.87
N SER A 68 30.97 21.38 -11.58
CA SER A 68 31.01 21.52 -13.04
C SER A 68 30.43 20.29 -13.75
N ASN A 69 30.56 19.11 -13.13
CA ASN A 69 30.01 17.88 -13.70
C ASN A 69 28.48 17.85 -13.63
N PHE A 70 27.89 18.46 -12.59
CA PHE A 70 26.43 18.52 -12.44
C PHE A 70 25.83 19.49 -13.45
N SER A 71 26.43 20.67 -13.59
CA SER A 71 25.94 21.69 -14.52
C SER A 71 26.06 21.24 -15.98
N GLU A 72 27.16 20.58 -16.36
CA GLU A 72 27.32 19.97 -17.70
C GLU A 72 26.26 18.87 -17.97
N ALA A 73 26.01 17.99 -16.99
CA ALA A 73 25.02 16.92 -17.14
C ALA A 73 23.58 17.44 -17.15
N SER A 74 23.30 18.55 -16.46
CA SER A 74 21.96 19.13 -16.30
C SER A 74 21.28 19.59 -17.60
N GLY A 75 22.05 19.76 -18.68
CA GLY A 75 21.51 20.06 -20.02
C GLY A 75 20.89 18.86 -20.73
N SER A 76 21.19 17.62 -20.31
CA SER A 76 20.66 16.41 -20.95
C SER A 76 19.21 16.13 -20.53
N PRO A 77 18.26 15.91 -21.47
CA PRO A 77 16.89 15.53 -21.13
C PRO A 77 16.80 14.23 -20.32
N LEU A 78 17.68 13.26 -20.59
CA LEU A 78 17.73 12.00 -19.85
C LEU A 78 18.21 12.21 -18.41
N PHE A 79 19.20 13.08 -18.21
CA PHE A 79 19.67 13.45 -16.88
C PHE A 79 18.58 14.16 -16.09
N ARG A 80 17.92 15.16 -16.69
CA ARG A 80 16.82 15.90 -16.06
C ARG A 80 15.66 14.99 -15.67
N ASN A 81 15.32 14.03 -16.53
CA ASN A 81 14.31 13.01 -16.21
C ASN A 81 14.71 12.11 -15.04
N LEU A 82 15.96 11.63 -15.00
CA LEU A 82 16.47 10.85 -13.88
C LEU A 82 16.52 11.69 -12.60
N PHE A 83 16.88 12.97 -12.70
CA PHE A 83 16.93 13.89 -11.58
C PHE A 83 15.53 14.10 -10.98
N LEU A 84 14.52 14.35 -11.81
CA LEU A 84 13.12 14.41 -11.41
C LEU A 84 12.66 13.16 -10.64
N GLN A 85 12.95 11.97 -11.19
CA GLN A 85 12.58 10.71 -10.55
C GLN A 85 13.27 10.57 -9.18
N LYS A 86 14.56 10.89 -9.10
CA LYS A 86 15.33 10.80 -7.85
C LYS A 86 14.89 11.82 -6.81
N LEU A 87 14.55 13.04 -7.22
CA LEU A 87 13.94 14.03 -6.33
C LEU A 87 12.61 13.54 -5.78
N ALA A 88 11.71 13.03 -6.62
CA ALA A 88 10.41 12.51 -6.19
C ALA A 88 10.52 11.25 -5.31
N GLU A 89 11.52 10.39 -5.54
CA GLU A 89 11.83 9.24 -4.67
C GLU A 89 12.42 9.67 -3.32
N SER A 90 13.20 10.75 -3.31
CA SER A 90 13.86 11.28 -2.11
C SER A 90 12.87 12.03 -1.24
N GLU A 91 11.97 12.82 -1.85
CA GLU A 91 10.92 13.57 -1.16
C GLU A 91 10.11 12.67 -0.22
N LYS A 92 9.75 11.45 -0.65
CA LYS A 92 9.04 10.47 0.20
C LYS A 92 9.81 10.00 1.44
N LYS A 93 11.13 10.19 1.48
CA LYS A 93 12.03 9.74 2.55
C LYS A 93 12.39 10.84 3.54
N PHE A 94 12.08 12.10 3.21
CA PHE A 94 12.47 13.26 4.00
C PHE A 94 11.25 14.11 4.35
N SER A 95 11.29 14.80 5.49
CA SER A 95 10.20 15.66 5.97
C SER A 95 10.72 16.99 6.49
N GLY A 96 9.86 18.02 6.52
CA GLY A 96 10.22 19.33 7.09
C GLY A 96 11.26 20.08 6.25
N ALA A 97 12.28 20.66 6.88
CA ALA A 97 13.26 21.50 6.21
C ALA A 97 13.99 20.80 5.05
N ALA A 98 14.28 19.51 5.18
CA ALA A 98 14.90 18.72 4.11
C ALA A 98 14.01 18.59 2.88
N GLN A 99 12.69 18.46 3.07
CA GLN A 99 11.71 18.38 1.99
C GLN A 99 11.60 19.72 1.23
N GLU A 100 11.62 20.84 1.94
CA GLU A 100 11.65 22.18 1.32
C GLU A 100 12.92 22.38 0.49
N LYS A 101 14.08 21.92 0.95
CA LYS A 101 15.32 21.97 0.17
C LYS A 101 15.29 21.16 -1.12
N LEU A 102 14.54 20.05 -1.16
CA LEU A 102 14.31 19.31 -2.41
C LEU A 102 13.43 20.09 -3.39
N LYS A 103 12.42 20.82 -2.88
CA LYS A 103 11.58 21.69 -3.70
C LYS A 103 12.36 22.88 -4.24
N ASP A 104 13.29 23.43 -3.46
CA ASP A 104 14.18 24.50 -3.91
C ASP A 104 15.04 24.02 -5.09
N LEU A 105 15.64 22.82 -5.01
CA LEU A 105 16.37 22.22 -6.13
C LEU A 105 15.48 22.01 -7.37
N PHE A 106 14.26 21.54 -7.17
CA PHE A 106 13.31 21.35 -8.26
C PHE A 106 13.03 22.67 -9.01
N ARG A 107 12.89 23.78 -8.28
CA ARG A 107 12.69 25.13 -8.82
C ARG A 107 13.96 25.69 -9.46
N GLU A 108 15.11 25.60 -8.79
CA GLU A 108 16.42 26.09 -9.26
C GLU A 108 16.77 25.53 -10.65
N TYR A 109 16.52 24.24 -10.86
CA TYR A 109 16.84 23.57 -12.12
C TYR A 109 15.70 23.63 -13.16
N GLY A 110 14.61 24.35 -12.87
CA GLY A 110 13.46 24.51 -13.79
C GLY A 110 12.83 23.18 -14.19
N LEU A 111 12.77 22.21 -13.28
CA LEU A 111 12.32 20.85 -13.58
C LEU A 111 10.80 20.73 -13.72
N GLN A 112 10.06 21.74 -13.24
CA GLN A 112 8.60 21.84 -13.36
C GLN A 112 8.12 21.70 -14.81
N GLU A 113 8.73 22.42 -15.74
CA GLU A 113 8.37 22.36 -17.16
C GLU A 113 8.57 20.96 -17.75
N GLU A 114 9.61 20.25 -17.33
CA GLU A 114 9.86 18.88 -17.82
C GLU A 114 8.83 17.89 -17.27
N ALA A 115 8.43 18.04 -16.01
CA ALA A 115 7.37 17.22 -15.44
C ALA A 115 6.01 17.53 -16.09
N LEU A 116 5.70 18.80 -16.39
CA LEU A 116 4.48 19.20 -17.11
C LEU A 116 4.43 18.65 -18.54
N LYS A 117 5.56 18.62 -19.26
CA LYS A 117 5.64 18.01 -20.60
C LYS A 117 5.27 16.53 -20.58
N LYS A 118 5.54 15.79 -19.49
CA LYS A 118 5.16 14.39 -19.36
C LYS A 118 3.64 14.18 -19.36
N LEU A 119 2.86 15.13 -18.84
CA LEU A 119 1.39 15.08 -18.88
C LEU A 119 0.81 15.18 -20.31
N HIS A 120 1.60 15.60 -21.29
CA HIS A 120 1.18 15.72 -22.69
C HIS A 120 1.58 14.49 -23.53
N GLN A 121 2.28 13.52 -22.94
CA GLN A 121 2.72 12.32 -23.62
C GLN A 121 1.58 11.31 -23.75
N LYS A 122 1.69 10.40 -24.74
CA LYS A 122 0.74 9.29 -24.90
C LYS A 122 1.10 8.05 -24.07
N LYS A 123 2.37 7.93 -23.68
CA LYS A 123 2.87 6.76 -22.95
C LYS A 123 2.38 6.81 -21.51
N ILE A 124 1.65 5.78 -21.10
CA ILE A 124 1.02 5.65 -19.77
C ILE A 124 2.01 5.92 -18.63
N HIS A 125 3.19 5.28 -18.64
CA HIS A 125 4.19 5.44 -17.60
C HIS A 125 4.76 6.86 -17.53
N LEU A 126 4.81 7.60 -18.65
CA LEU A 126 5.25 9.00 -18.65
C LEU A 126 4.19 9.90 -18.02
N ILE A 127 2.92 9.73 -18.38
CA ILE A 127 1.82 10.49 -17.75
C ILE A 127 1.80 10.24 -16.25
N ALA A 128 1.79 8.97 -15.84
CA ALA A 128 1.78 8.58 -14.42
C ALA A 128 3.00 9.13 -13.66
N GLY A 129 4.21 8.99 -14.23
CA GLY A 129 5.43 9.55 -13.66
C GLY A 129 5.37 11.07 -13.54
N GLY A 130 4.84 11.78 -14.54
CA GLY A 130 4.63 13.22 -14.50
C GLY A 130 3.68 13.64 -13.38
N ILE A 131 2.53 12.96 -13.23
CA ILE A 131 1.59 13.23 -12.12
C ILE A 131 2.29 13.01 -10.78
N GLN A 132 3.00 11.89 -10.62
CA GLN A 132 3.72 11.56 -9.40
C GLN A 132 4.78 12.62 -9.04
N GLU A 133 5.60 13.03 -10.01
CA GLU A 133 6.66 14.03 -9.83
C GLU A 133 6.08 15.40 -9.45
N LEU A 134 5.03 15.85 -10.15
CA LEU A 134 4.35 17.12 -9.86
C LEU A 134 3.68 17.11 -8.49
N THR A 135 3.12 15.97 -8.10
CA THR A 135 2.49 15.80 -6.78
C THR A 135 3.52 15.83 -5.66
N ALA A 136 4.62 15.06 -5.78
CA ALA A 136 5.70 15.04 -4.79
C ALA A 136 6.32 16.44 -4.60
N MET A 137 6.46 17.20 -5.69
CA MET A 137 7.02 18.55 -5.66
C MET A 137 6.00 19.65 -5.32
N ASN A 138 4.76 19.28 -5.00
CA ASN A 138 3.67 20.20 -4.65
C ASN A 138 3.40 21.29 -5.71
N VAL A 139 3.35 20.89 -6.99
CA VAL A 139 3.04 21.81 -8.10
C VAL A 139 1.53 21.92 -8.30
N GLU A 140 0.89 22.85 -7.60
CA GLU A 140 -0.56 23.07 -7.64
C GLU A 140 -1.07 23.51 -9.03
N ASP A 141 -0.26 24.25 -9.79
CA ASP A 141 -0.61 24.70 -11.16
C ASP A 141 -0.94 23.54 -12.11
N ALA A 142 -0.49 22.33 -11.80
CA ALA A 142 -0.77 21.14 -12.58
C ALA A 142 -2.19 20.58 -12.34
N LEU A 143 -2.88 20.97 -11.26
CA LEU A 143 -4.17 20.42 -10.84
C LEU A 143 -5.24 20.41 -11.94
N PRO A 144 -5.47 21.51 -12.71
CA PRO A 144 -6.45 21.50 -13.78
C PRO A 144 -6.17 20.39 -14.80
N LYS A 145 -4.89 20.21 -15.17
CA LYS A 145 -4.48 19.17 -16.12
C LYS A 145 -4.60 17.78 -15.49
N ILE A 146 -4.15 17.59 -14.24
CA ILE A 146 -4.20 16.30 -13.55
C ILE A 146 -5.64 15.82 -13.38
N SER A 147 -6.58 16.72 -13.08
CA SER A 147 -8.00 16.37 -12.91
C SER A 147 -8.62 15.70 -14.13
N THR A 148 -8.13 16.03 -15.35
CA THR A 148 -8.62 15.39 -16.59
C THR A 148 -8.30 13.89 -16.64
N PHE A 149 -7.29 13.43 -15.90
CA PHE A 149 -6.91 12.03 -15.83
C PHE A 149 -7.74 11.18 -14.86
N LEU A 150 -8.69 11.77 -14.13
CA LEU A 150 -9.68 11.04 -13.33
C LEU A 150 -10.67 10.21 -14.17
N SER A 151 -10.60 10.32 -15.49
CA SER A 151 -11.37 9.50 -16.44
C SER A 151 -10.48 8.65 -17.34
N HIS A 152 -9.17 8.61 -17.08
CA HIS A 152 -8.22 7.96 -17.96
C HIS A 152 -8.35 6.43 -17.91
N PRO A 153 -8.34 5.72 -19.06
CA PRO A 153 -8.59 4.27 -19.11
C PRO A 153 -7.51 3.41 -18.44
N SER A 154 -6.28 3.93 -18.36
CA SER A 154 -5.21 3.24 -17.61
C SER A 154 -5.37 3.41 -16.12
N ALA A 155 -5.51 2.28 -15.40
CA ALA A 155 -5.58 2.24 -13.94
C ALA A 155 -4.39 2.93 -13.27
N GLN A 156 -3.17 2.81 -13.82
CA GLN A 156 -1.98 3.46 -13.27
C GLN A 156 -2.11 4.99 -13.29
N VAL A 157 -2.54 5.56 -14.42
CA VAL A 157 -2.71 7.02 -14.55
C VAL A 157 -3.88 7.50 -13.70
N TYR A 158 -4.97 6.74 -13.68
CA TYR A 158 -6.14 7.05 -12.85
C TYR A 158 -5.80 7.08 -11.35
N GLN A 159 -5.04 6.10 -10.85
CA GLN A 159 -4.63 6.02 -9.45
C GLN A 159 -3.67 7.15 -9.04
N GLU A 160 -2.73 7.52 -9.91
CA GLU A 160 -1.86 8.68 -9.65
C GLU A 160 -2.66 9.98 -9.64
N ALA A 161 -3.65 10.14 -10.54
CA ALA A 161 -4.52 11.30 -10.55
C ALA A 161 -5.39 11.39 -9.28
N GLN A 162 -5.97 10.27 -8.83
CA GLN A 162 -6.71 10.21 -7.56
C GLN A 162 -5.83 10.60 -6.38
N TYR A 163 -4.63 10.02 -6.30
CA TYR A 163 -3.69 10.36 -5.24
C TYR A 163 -3.34 11.85 -5.26
N ALA A 164 -3.05 12.41 -6.44
CA ALA A 164 -2.77 13.83 -6.56
C ALA A 164 -3.95 14.68 -6.06
N MET A 165 -5.19 14.35 -6.43
CA MET A 165 -6.36 15.07 -5.92
C MET A 165 -6.45 15.03 -4.39
N VAL A 166 -6.20 13.87 -3.78
CA VAL A 166 -6.22 13.71 -2.32
C VAL A 166 -5.05 14.44 -1.65
N HIS A 167 -3.86 14.40 -2.25
CA HIS A 167 -2.68 15.09 -1.75
C HIS A 167 -2.89 16.61 -1.71
N PHE A 168 -3.44 17.19 -2.77
CA PHE A 168 -3.63 18.65 -2.87
C PHE A 168 -4.91 19.16 -2.19
N LYS A 169 -6.01 18.40 -2.25
CA LYS A 169 -7.33 18.84 -1.74
C LYS A 169 -7.71 18.19 -0.41
N GLY A 170 -6.87 17.33 0.15
CA GLY A 170 -7.18 16.58 1.36
C GLY A 170 -8.45 15.74 1.22
N PHE A 171 -9.36 15.90 2.17
CA PHE A 171 -10.61 15.14 2.23
C PHE A 171 -11.49 15.32 1.00
N GLU A 172 -11.58 16.53 0.43
CA GLU A 172 -12.36 16.78 -0.79
C GLU A 172 -11.83 15.98 -1.99
N GLY A 173 -10.54 15.66 -1.99
CA GLY A 173 -9.95 14.80 -3.02
C GLY A 173 -10.52 13.38 -3.03
N LEU A 174 -11.21 12.93 -1.97
CA LEU A 174 -11.83 11.61 -1.87
C LEU A 174 -13.20 11.51 -2.56
N HIS A 175 -13.74 12.58 -3.14
CA HIS A 175 -15.05 12.54 -3.80
C HIS A 175 -15.18 11.49 -4.91
N PHE A 176 -14.07 11.01 -5.49
CA PHE A 176 -14.10 9.90 -6.45
C PHE A 176 -14.66 8.60 -5.85
N LEU A 177 -14.63 8.43 -4.52
CA LEU A 177 -15.22 7.29 -3.80
C LEU A 177 -16.72 7.14 -4.06
N ASN A 178 -17.42 8.24 -4.36
CA ASN A 178 -18.85 8.24 -4.72
C ASN A 178 -19.14 7.48 -6.02
N SER A 179 -18.14 7.36 -6.91
CA SER A 179 -18.33 6.86 -8.29
C SER A 179 -17.43 5.68 -8.64
N ILE A 180 -16.51 5.28 -7.76
CA ILE A 180 -15.53 4.24 -8.08
C ILE A 180 -16.13 2.84 -8.02
N THR A 181 -16.12 2.16 -9.16
CA THR A 181 -16.62 0.78 -9.28
C THR A 181 -15.51 -0.26 -9.11
N SER A 182 -14.26 0.09 -9.41
CA SER A 182 -13.12 -0.81 -9.28
C SER A 182 -12.66 -0.95 -7.82
N LYS A 183 -12.13 -2.13 -7.47
CA LYS A 183 -11.49 -2.36 -6.17
C LYS A 183 -10.28 -1.44 -5.98
N ILE A 184 -10.22 -0.73 -4.85
CA ILE A 184 -9.06 0.05 -4.41
C ILE A 184 -8.07 -0.91 -3.75
N SER A 185 -6.83 -0.95 -4.24
CA SER A 185 -5.79 -1.82 -3.66
C SER A 185 -5.40 -1.37 -2.25
N GLU A 186 -4.94 -2.30 -1.42
CA GLU A 186 -4.49 -1.99 -0.05
C GLU A 186 -3.39 -0.92 -0.01
N TRP A 187 -2.46 -0.98 -0.96
CA TRP A 187 -1.42 0.04 -1.12
C TRP A 187 -2.01 1.42 -1.44
N GLN A 188 -2.96 1.50 -2.37
CA GLN A 188 -3.61 2.76 -2.70
C GLN A 188 -4.41 3.28 -1.51
N GLN A 189 -5.16 2.44 -0.82
CA GLN A 189 -5.87 2.81 0.41
C GLN A 189 -4.91 3.39 1.47
N LEU A 190 -3.77 2.73 1.73
CA LEU A 190 -2.78 3.23 2.67
C LEU A 190 -2.22 4.60 2.25
N ARG A 191 -1.87 4.74 0.97
CA ARG A 191 -1.33 5.97 0.40
C ARG A 191 -2.32 7.14 0.53
N LEU A 192 -3.60 6.90 0.19
CA LEU A 192 -4.67 7.89 0.37
C LEU A 192 -4.89 8.23 1.84
N LEU A 193 -4.93 7.22 2.71
CA LEU A 193 -5.17 7.39 4.15
C LEU A 193 -4.10 8.28 4.79
N ILE A 194 -2.82 8.08 4.45
CA ILE A 194 -1.70 8.87 4.97
C ILE A 194 -1.80 10.33 4.52
N SER A 195 -2.22 10.58 3.28
CA SER A 195 -2.37 11.95 2.74
C SER A 195 -3.49 12.77 3.38
N ILE A 196 -4.52 12.15 3.96
CA ILE A 196 -5.55 12.89 4.70
C ILE A 196 -5.00 13.32 6.06
N THR A 197 -5.02 14.62 6.35
CA THR A 197 -4.56 15.17 7.64
C THR A 197 -5.70 15.57 8.56
N HIS A 198 -6.88 15.89 8.01
CA HIS A 198 -8.06 16.30 8.76
C HIS A 198 -9.34 15.85 8.03
N ILE A 199 -10.43 15.69 8.78
CA ILE A 199 -11.78 15.49 8.26
C ILE A 199 -12.63 16.72 8.62
N PRO A 200 -13.31 17.36 7.65
CA PRO A 200 -14.21 18.48 7.93
C PRO A 200 -15.38 18.05 8.83
N GLU A 201 -15.81 18.92 9.76
CA GLU A 201 -16.85 18.62 10.76
C GLU A 201 -18.18 18.14 10.15
N ASN A 202 -18.57 18.70 8.98
CA ASN A 202 -19.82 18.39 8.31
C ASN A 202 -19.73 17.19 7.33
N SER A 203 -18.72 16.34 7.46
CA SER A 203 -18.49 15.22 6.53
C SER A 203 -19.26 13.94 6.87
N GLY A 204 -20.03 13.93 7.96
CA GLY A 204 -20.70 12.74 8.49
C GLY A 204 -21.59 12.03 7.47
N ASP A 205 -22.43 12.77 6.75
CA ASP A 205 -23.35 12.19 5.75
C ASP A 205 -22.60 11.61 4.54
N THR A 206 -21.57 12.32 4.08
CA THR A 206 -20.68 11.83 3.00
C THR A 206 -20.01 10.53 3.41
N ILE A 207 -19.47 10.46 4.63
CA ILE A 207 -18.80 9.25 5.13
C ILE A 207 -19.79 8.10 5.29
N LYS A 208 -21.00 8.35 5.81
CA LYS A 208 -22.07 7.33 5.86
C LYS A 208 -22.38 6.78 4.47
N SER A 209 -22.52 7.66 3.47
CA SER A 209 -22.76 7.21 2.09
C SER A 209 -21.65 6.31 1.55
N TRP A 210 -20.39 6.49 1.99
CA TRP A 210 -19.28 5.60 1.63
C TRP A 210 -19.32 4.26 2.38
N MET A 211 -19.86 4.22 3.60
CA MET A 211 -20.09 2.98 4.35
C MET A 211 -21.19 2.11 3.71
N GLU A 212 -22.12 2.74 3.01
CA GLU A 212 -23.22 2.08 2.28
C GLU A 212 -22.85 1.71 0.84
N SER A 213 -21.59 1.94 0.43
CA SER A 213 -21.14 1.68 -0.93
C SER A 213 -21.23 0.19 -1.28
N SER A 214 -21.71 -0.11 -2.50
CA SER A 214 -21.64 -1.46 -3.07
C SER A 214 -20.21 -1.98 -3.32
N ASN A 215 -19.21 -1.11 -3.21
CA ASN A 215 -17.81 -1.47 -3.36
C ASN A 215 -17.18 -1.71 -1.98
N ASP A 216 -16.97 -2.97 -1.62
CA ASP A 216 -16.36 -3.38 -0.34
C ASP A 216 -15.07 -2.60 -0.01
N SER A 217 -14.22 -2.30 -1.01
CA SER A 217 -12.97 -1.59 -0.76
C SER A 217 -13.16 -0.11 -0.37
N VAL A 218 -14.28 0.49 -0.78
CA VAL A 218 -14.69 1.84 -0.33
C VAL A 218 -15.16 1.75 1.12
N VAL A 219 -15.97 0.77 1.47
CA VAL A 219 -16.44 0.55 2.86
C VAL A 219 -15.24 0.30 3.79
N ILE A 220 -14.32 -0.58 3.40
CA ILE A 220 -13.09 -0.88 4.15
C ILE A 220 -12.20 0.36 4.31
N PHE A 221 -12.00 1.13 3.24
CA PHE A 221 -11.24 2.38 3.32
C PHE A 221 -11.91 3.39 4.25
N THR A 222 -13.24 3.45 4.23
CA THR A 222 -14.02 4.32 5.10
C THR A 222 -13.86 3.93 6.57
N LEU A 223 -13.94 2.63 6.89
CA LEU A 223 -13.64 2.12 8.23
C LEU A 223 -12.23 2.48 8.70
N LYS A 224 -11.22 2.47 7.81
CA LYS A 224 -9.86 2.94 8.12
C LYS A 224 -9.81 4.44 8.43
N LEU A 225 -10.60 5.28 7.74
CA LEU A 225 -10.74 6.70 8.06
C LEU A 225 -11.34 6.89 9.46
N LEU A 226 -12.44 6.18 9.78
CA LEU A 226 -13.08 6.24 11.09
C LEU A 226 -12.09 5.92 12.23
N ARG A 227 -11.25 4.89 12.05
CA ARG A 227 -10.21 4.53 13.02
C ARG A 227 -9.13 5.60 13.15
N LYS A 228 -8.63 6.14 12.02
CA LYS A 228 -7.57 7.16 12.02
C LYS A 228 -8.02 8.44 12.73
N PHE A 229 -9.27 8.86 12.51
CA PHE A 229 -9.80 10.13 13.01
C PHE A 229 -10.73 9.99 14.21
N GLN A 230 -10.85 8.79 14.78
CA GLN A 230 -11.62 8.51 16.00
C GLN A 230 -13.06 9.04 15.94
N MET A 231 -13.77 8.71 14.86
CA MET A 231 -15.11 9.23 14.58
C MET A 231 -16.21 8.48 15.35
N LEU A 232 -16.30 8.73 16.66
CA LEU A 232 -17.24 8.05 17.57
C LEU A 232 -18.72 8.25 17.20
N SER A 233 -19.07 9.36 16.54
CA SER A 233 -20.45 9.66 16.12
C SER A 233 -21.01 8.67 15.11
N LEU A 234 -20.15 7.88 14.44
CA LEU A 234 -20.53 6.86 13.48
C LEU A 234 -20.53 5.44 14.06
N TYR A 235 -20.37 5.29 15.38
CA TYR A 235 -20.29 3.99 16.04
C TYR A 235 -21.49 3.08 15.70
N SER A 236 -22.73 3.60 15.73
CA SER A 236 -23.92 2.82 15.37
C SER A 236 -23.88 2.33 13.93
N SER A 237 -23.46 3.18 13.00
CA SER A 237 -23.30 2.79 11.58
C SER A 237 -22.23 1.72 11.38
N VAL A 238 -21.22 1.64 12.26
CA VAL A 238 -20.22 0.54 12.23
C VAL A 238 -20.82 -0.76 12.76
N ILE A 239 -21.70 -0.70 13.76
CA ILE A 239 -22.43 -1.88 14.25
C ILE A 239 -23.27 -2.49 13.13
N ASP A 240 -23.98 -1.67 12.34
CA ASP A 240 -24.80 -2.13 11.22
C ASP A 240 -23.97 -2.92 10.17
N LEU A 241 -22.67 -2.60 10.03
CA LEU A 241 -21.76 -3.31 9.11
C LEU A 241 -21.38 -4.72 9.58
N LEU A 242 -21.73 -5.14 10.80
CA LEU A 242 -21.57 -6.53 11.25
C LEU A 242 -22.52 -7.50 10.52
N GLU A 243 -23.53 -6.98 9.83
CA GLU A 243 -24.46 -7.76 8.99
C GLU A 243 -24.08 -7.74 7.50
N HIS A 244 -23.06 -6.97 7.10
CA HIS A 244 -22.67 -6.78 5.70
C HIS A 244 -22.37 -8.11 4.97
N PRO A 245 -22.75 -8.35 3.71
CA PRO A 245 -22.56 -9.65 3.04
C PRO A 245 -21.11 -10.11 2.94
N SER A 246 -20.16 -9.18 2.93
CA SER A 246 -18.72 -9.45 2.85
C SER A 246 -18.10 -9.66 4.24
N SER A 247 -17.58 -10.86 4.51
CA SER A 247 -16.87 -11.17 5.76
C SER A 247 -15.66 -10.26 6.02
N GLU A 248 -14.98 -9.80 4.97
CA GLU A 248 -13.86 -8.86 5.12
C GLU A 248 -14.33 -7.51 5.68
N VAL A 249 -15.47 -7.00 5.20
CA VAL A 249 -16.08 -5.77 5.75
C VAL A 249 -16.45 -5.97 7.21
N ARG A 250 -17.04 -7.11 7.58
CA ARG A 250 -17.38 -7.43 8.97
C ARG A 250 -16.14 -7.48 9.87
N ILE A 251 -15.05 -8.12 9.42
CA ILE A 251 -13.76 -8.15 10.13
C ILE A 251 -13.25 -6.72 10.36
N GLN A 252 -13.28 -5.87 9.32
CA GLN A 252 -12.87 -4.48 9.43
C GLN A 252 -13.78 -3.67 10.36
N ALA A 253 -15.09 -3.97 10.40
CA ALA A 253 -16.04 -3.34 11.31
C ALA A 253 -15.73 -3.70 12.77
N VAL A 254 -15.49 -4.98 13.06
CA VAL A 254 -15.06 -5.46 14.40
C VAL A 254 -13.79 -4.74 14.87
N GLN A 255 -12.78 -4.63 14.00
CA GLN A 255 -11.55 -3.87 14.30
C GLN A 255 -11.79 -2.38 14.56
N THR A 256 -12.72 -1.78 13.82
CA THR A 256 -13.12 -0.37 14.02
C THR A 256 -13.84 -0.17 15.33
N LEU A 257 -14.80 -1.04 15.69
CA LEU A 257 -15.53 -0.94 16.96
C LEU A 257 -14.60 -1.00 18.17
N LEU A 258 -13.58 -1.86 18.13
CA LEU A 258 -12.55 -1.88 19.17
C LEU A 258 -11.77 -0.56 19.22
N SER A 259 -11.37 -0.04 18.06
CA SER A 259 -10.58 1.20 17.95
C SER A 259 -11.34 2.44 18.43
N LEU A 260 -12.68 2.43 18.41
CA LEU A 260 -13.53 3.51 18.90
C LEU A 260 -13.77 3.45 20.41
N GLU A 261 -13.25 2.42 21.11
CA GLU A 261 -13.20 2.32 22.58
C GLU A 261 -14.54 2.55 23.31
N ASN A 262 -15.67 2.15 22.70
CA ASN A 262 -16.97 2.22 23.36
C ASN A 262 -17.08 1.12 24.45
N PRO A 263 -17.50 1.45 25.69
CA PRO A 263 -17.66 0.46 26.76
C PRO A 263 -18.62 -0.69 26.42
N SER A 264 -19.57 -0.46 25.52
CA SER A 264 -20.57 -1.45 25.11
C SER A 264 -20.09 -2.36 23.98
N THR A 265 -18.91 -2.11 23.38
CA THR A 265 -18.40 -2.87 22.23
C THR A 265 -18.35 -4.36 22.50
N ILE A 266 -17.73 -4.78 23.60
CA ILE A 266 -17.53 -6.20 23.89
C ILE A 266 -18.85 -6.92 24.13
N ALA A 267 -19.78 -6.30 24.85
CA ALA A 267 -21.12 -6.84 25.06
C ALA A 267 -21.86 -7.07 23.73
N HIS A 268 -21.86 -6.08 22.83
CA HIS A 268 -22.50 -6.21 21.51
C HIS A 268 -21.82 -7.27 20.64
N LEU A 269 -20.49 -7.32 20.64
CA LEU A 269 -19.76 -8.33 19.86
C LEU A 269 -20.04 -9.75 20.34
N MET A 270 -20.22 -9.97 21.64
CA MET A 270 -20.62 -11.27 22.20
C MET A 270 -22.06 -11.63 21.82
N GLU A 271 -22.97 -10.64 21.77
CA GLU A 271 -24.37 -10.85 21.39
C GLU A 271 -24.50 -11.31 19.94
N VAL A 272 -23.82 -10.64 19.00
CA VAL A 272 -23.91 -11.00 17.57
C VAL A 272 -23.06 -12.19 17.18
N TYR A 273 -22.13 -12.62 18.04
CA TYR A 273 -21.13 -13.66 17.75
C TYR A 273 -21.70 -14.97 17.14
N PRO A 274 -22.80 -15.54 17.65
CA PRO A 274 -23.32 -16.81 17.14
C PRO A 274 -23.74 -16.75 15.66
N ASP A 275 -24.15 -15.58 15.19
CA ASP A 275 -24.66 -15.36 13.83
C ASP A 275 -23.54 -15.00 12.83
N GLN A 276 -22.29 -14.92 13.29
CA GLN A 276 -21.16 -14.51 12.48
C GLN A 276 -20.46 -15.70 11.79
N PRO A 277 -19.93 -15.52 10.56
CA PRO A 277 -19.06 -16.50 9.93
C PRO A 277 -17.81 -16.79 10.77
N THR A 278 -17.27 -18.00 10.66
CA THR A 278 -16.12 -18.47 11.46
C THR A 278 -14.91 -17.52 11.44
N GLU A 279 -14.61 -16.92 10.28
CA GLU A 279 -13.50 -15.96 10.18
C GLU A 279 -13.75 -14.65 10.94
N VAL A 280 -15.01 -14.20 11.01
CA VAL A 280 -15.42 -13.03 11.80
C VAL A 280 -15.45 -13.38 13.28
N GLN A 281 -15.92 -14.58 13.65
CA GLN A 281 -15.88 -15.08 15.03
C GLN A 281 -14.45 -15.10 15.59
N LYS A 282 -13.48 -15.61 14.82
CA LYS A 282 -12.06 -15.56 15.19
C LYS A 282 -11.59 -14.13 15.42
N GLU A 283 -11.98 -13.19 14.58
CA GLU A 283 -11.62 -11.77 14.76
C GLU A 283 -12.24 -11.16 16.02
N ILE A 284 -13.51 -11.47 16.32
CA ILE A 284 -14.17 -11.04 17.57
C ILE A 284 -13.38 -11.52 18.78
N LEU A 285 -12.96 -12.79 18.82
CA LEU A 285 -12.15 -13.32 19.91
C LEU A 285 -10.78 -12.64 20.02
N ARG A 286 -10.14 -12.31 18.90
CA ARG A 286 -8.89 -11.51 18.90
C ARG A 286 -9.10 -10.11 19.46
N VAL A 287 -10.22 -9.47 19.12
CA VAL A 287 -10.59 -8.16 19.66
C VAL A 287 -10.85 -8.23 21.17
N ILE A 288 -11.57 -9.24 21.64
CA ILE A 288 -11.80 -9.50 23.08
C ILE A 288 -10.47 -9.74 23.82
N LYS A 289 -9.57 -10.56 23.26
CA LYS A 289 -8.21 -10.77 23.78
C LYS A 289 -7.46 -9.44 23.94
N LYS A 290 -7.58 -8.53 22.96
CA LYS A 290 -6.90 -7.23 22.96
C LYS A 290 -7.54 -6.23 23.94
N SER A 291 -8.87 -6.24 24.11
CA SER A 291 -9.56 -5.36 25.06
C SER A 291 -9.29 -5.73 26.52
N LYS A 292 -8.97 -7.00 26.80
CA LYS A 292 -8.78 -7.55 28.14
C LYS A 292 -9.99 -7.34 29.07
N ASP A 293 -11.18 -7.33 28.48
CA ASP A 293 -12.43 -7.20 29.22
C ASP A 293 -12.70 -8.46 30.07
N GLN A 294 -12.82 -8.29 31.38
CA GLN A 294 -13.07 -9.41 32.30
C GLN A 294 -14.49 -9.98 32.15
N CYS A 295 -15.45 -9.19 31.65
CA CYS A 295 -16.84 -9.61 31.45
C CYS A 295 -16.98 -10.71 30.39
N SER A 296 -16.01 -10.87 29.49
CA SER A 296 -16.04 -11.93 28.48
C SER A 296 -15.53 -13.29 28.98
N THR A 297 -15.10 -13.41 30.24
CA THR A 297 -14.46 -14.63 30.76
C THR A 297 -15.33 -15.87 30.55
N ASP A 298 -16.60 -15.82 30.96
CA ASP A 298 -17.46 -17.01 30.89
C ASP A 298 -17.86 -17.34 29.45
N PHE A 299 -18.03 -16.32 28.61
CA PHE A 299 -18.19 -16.50 27.17
C PHE A 299 -16.98 -17.23 26.55
N LEU A 300 -15.75 -16.83 26.89
CA LEU A 300 -14.55 -17.47 26.35
C LEU A 300 -14.39 -18.92 26.84
N LYS A 301 -14.78 -19.22 28.09
CA LYS A 301 -14.80 -20.60 28.60
C LYS A 301 -15.77 -21.48 27.82
N ASP A 302 -16.96 -20.97 27.53
CA ASP A 302 -17.96 -21.66 26.71
C ASP A 302 -17.41 -21.96 25.30
N GLN A 303 -16.81 -20.97 24.64
CA GLN A 303 -16.23 -21.14 23.30
C GLN A 303 -15.03 -22.10 23.27
N LEU A 304 -14.28 -22.22 24.36
CA LEU A 304 -13.19 -23.18 24.47
C LEU A 304 -13.71 -24.64 24.55
N LEU A 305 -14.81 -24.86 25.28
CA LEU A 305 -15.30 -26.21 25.60
C LEU A 305 -16.31 -26.73 24.59
N ASN A 306 -17.22 -25.88 24.10
CA ASN A 306 -18.43 -26.31 23.41
C ASN A 306 -18.36 -26.16 21.89
N THR A 307 -17.40 -25.40 21.35
CA THR A 307 -17.26 -25.18 19.90
C THR A 307 -16.54 -26.35 19.23
N SER A 308 -16.87 -26.64 17.97
CA SER A 308 -16.21 -27.69 17.18
C SER A 308 -14.97 -27.19 16.41
N ASP A 309 -14.94 -25.90 16.03
CA ASP A 309 -13.82 -25.30 15.30
C ASP A 309 -12.58 -25.15 16.19
N SER A 310 -11.48 -25.76 15.77
CA SER A 310 -10.21 -25.74 16.51
C SER A 310 -9.57 -24.36 16.53
N GLY A 311 -9.73 -23.56 15.48
CA GLY A 311 -9.23 -22.19 15.42
C GLY A 311 -9.94 -21.27 16.42
N VAL A 312 -11.25 -21.44 16.59
CA VAL A 312 -12.03 -20.75 17.62
C VAL A 312 -11.55 -21.13 19.03
N LYS A 313 -11.31 -22.42 19.30
CA LYS A 313 -10.75 -22.88 20.58
C LYS A 313 -9.38 -22.26 20.87
N VAL A 314 -8.50 -22.20 19.88
CA VAL A 314 -7.18 -21.55 20.01
C VAL A 314 -7.33 -20.09 20.39
N CYS A 315 -8.16 -19.32 19.66
CA CYS A 315 -8.40 -17.91 19.97
C CYS A 315 -9.01 -17.72 21.37
N ALA A 316 -9.94 -18.59 21.79
CA ALA A 316 -10.54 -18.55 23.12
C ALA A 316 -9.52 -18.84 24.23
N ALA A 317 -8.66 -19.85 24.06
CA ALA A 317 -7.59 -20.18 25.00
C ALA A 317 -6.58 -19.03 25.14
N GLU A 318 -6.13 -18.44 24.03
CA GLU A 318 -5.24 -17.28 24.04
C GLU A 318 -5.88 -16.05 24.74
N ALA A 319 -7.18 -15.81 24.50
CA ALA A 319 -7.91 -14.73 25.17
C ALA A 319 -8.01 -14.96 26.68
N LEU A 320 -8.30 -16.19 27.13
CA LEU A 320 -8.30 -16.56 28.56
C LEU A 320 -6.91 -16.40 29.20
N CYS A 321 -5.84 -16.75 28.48
CA CYS A 321 -4.47 -16.47 28.90
C CYS A 321 -4.20 -14.97 29.08
N ALA A 322 -4.67 -14.14 28.15
CA ALA A 322 -4.52 -12.68 28.23
C ALA A 322 -5.32 -12.05 29.40
N LEU A 323 -6.41 -12.71 29.83
CA LEU A 323 -7.23 -12.34 30.99
C LEU A 323 -6.76 -12.93 32.33
N GLU A 324 -5.56 -13.52 32.36
CA GLU A 324 -4.97 -14.12 33.56
C GLU A 324 -5.77 -15.31 34.14
N LYS A 325 -6.42 -16.09 33.26
CA LYS A 325 -7.16 -17.31 33.63
C LYS A 325 -6.35 -18.58 33.39
N GLN A 326 -5.03 -18.56 33.60
CA GLN A 326 -4.16 -19.72 33.37
C GLN A 326 -4.50 -20.90 34.29
N ASP A 327 -4.86 -20.63 35.54
CA ASP A 327 -5.22 -21.67 36.51
C ASP A 327 -6.40 -22.51 36.00
N TYR A 328 -7.43 -21.84 35.45
CA TYR A 328 -8.55 -22.50 34.82
C TYR A 328 -8.13 -23.38 33.63
N LEU A 329 -7.24 -22.88 32.76
CA LEU A 329 -6.74 -23.66 31.63
C LEU A 329 -5.93 -24.88 32.10
N ALA A 330 -5.13 -24.73 33.15
CA ALA A 330 -4.36 -25.82 33.76
C ALA A 330 -5.29 -26.90 34.35
N GLU A 331 -6.34 -26.50 35.07
CA GLU A 331 -7.37 -27.39 35.60
C GLU A 331 -8.05 -28.20 34.49
N ILE A 332 -8.51 -27.55 33.42
CA ILE A 332 -9.15 -28.23 32.28
C ILE A 332 -8.20 -29.22 31.60
N SER A 333 -6.91 -28.89 31.49
CA SER A 333 -5.92 -29.77 30.85
C SER A 333 -5.64 -31.06 31.64
N GLN A 334 -5.97 -31.10 32.94
CA GLN A 334 -5.73 -32.24 33.83
C GLN A 334 -6.98 -33.13 34.00
N GLN A 335 -8.13 -32.73 33.47
CA GLN A 335 -9.36 -33.53 33.55
C GLN A 335 -9.28 -34.74 32.60
N GLU A 336 -9.68 -35.92 33.10
CA GLU A 336 -9.67 -37.18 32.34
C GLU A 336 -10.60 -37.17 31.11
N THR A 337 -11.59 -36.28 31.11
CA THR A 337 -12.58 -36.12 30.03
C THR A 337 -12.12 -35.20 28.90
N THR A 338 -10.96 -34.56 29.03
CA THR A 338 -10.46 -33.57 28.06
C THR A 338 -9.81 -34.25 26.86
N SER A 339 -10.27 -33.90 25.65
CA SER A 339 -9.69 -34.43 24.40
C SER A 339 -8.21 -34.04 24.24
N GLU A 340 -7.40 -34.91 23.63
CA GLU A 340 -5.98 -34.65 23.34
C GLU A 340 -5.75 -33.34 22.55
N GLU A 341 -6.64 -33.05 21.60
CA GLU A 341 -6.63 -31.81 20.82
C GLU A 341 -6.72 -30.56 21.72
N LEU A 342 -7.69 -30.54 22.64
CA LEU A 342 -7.87 -29.44 23.58
C LEU A 342 -6.66 -29.28 24.52
N ILE A 343 -6.05 -30.40 24.96
CA ILE A 343 -4.82 -30.37 25.76
C ILE A 343 -3.67 -29.71 24.96
N GLN A 344 -3.53 -30.04 23.68
CA GLN A 344 -2.50 -29.43 22.82
C GLN A 344 -2.73 -27.93 22.61
N ILE A 345 -3.99 -27.52 22.41
CA ILE A 345 -4.38 -26.11 22.28
C ILE A 345 -4.04 -25.32 23.56
N ILE A 346 -4.38 -25.87 24.73
CA ILE A 346 -4.09 -25.24 26.01
C ILE A 346 -2.57 -25.10 26.22
N LYS A 347 -1.80 -26.15 25.92
CA LYS A 347 -0.33 -26.10 26.01
C LYS A 347 0.25 -25.03 25.10
N TYR A 348 -0.24 -24.93 23.87
CA TYR A 348 0.19 -23.89 22.93
C TYR A 348 -0.08 -22.48 23.48
N ALA A 349 -1.30 -22.21 23.95
CA ALA A 349 -1.67 -20.90 24.48
C ALA A 349 -0.90 -20.53 25.76
N LEU A 350 -0.49 -21.51 26.57
CA LEU A 350 0.33 -21.28 27.78
C LEU A 350 1.82 -21.05 27.44
N GLN A 351 2.33 -21.64 26.35
CA GLN A 351 3.72 -21.49 25.92
C GLN A 351 4.01 -20.13 25.28
N GLU A 352 3.04 -19.52 24.61
CA GLU A 352 3.18 -18.20 23.95
C GLU A 352 3.55 -17.08 24.94
N LYS A 353 3.35 -17.28 26.26
CA LYS A 353 3.72 -16.31 27.32
C LYS A 353 5.18 -16.42 27.80
N VAL A 354 5.90 -17.48 27.42
CA VAL A 354 7.27 -17.78 27.93
C VAL A 354 8.36 -17.18 27.02
N CYS A 355 8.00 -16.61 25.87
CA CYS A 355 8.86 -15.81 25.00
C CYS A 355 8.52 -14.33 25.12
#